data_AF-A0A453SQ15-F1
#
_entry.id   AF-A0A453SQ15-F1
#
_cell.length_a   1.000
_cell.length_b   1.000
_cell.length_c   1.000
_cell.angle_alpha   90.00
_cell.angle_beta   90.00
_cell.angle_gamma   90.00
#
_symmetry.space_group_name_H-M   'P 1'
#
loop_
_entity.id
_entity.type
_entity.pdbx_description
1 polymer ?
#
loop_
_entity_poly.entity_id
_entity_poly.type
_entity_poly.pdbx_seq_one_letter_code
_entity_poly.pdbx_strand_id
1 'polypeptide(L)'
;QKNSLAPALSFFHIPNPEVRELWYTDFKGEYQEGVACSLINSGVLDTLVSMGDVKGVFLGHDHLNDFCGNLNGIWFCYGGGFGYHAYGRPHWPRRARVIYTQLKKGQRSWMGVESIQTWKLLDDENLSKIDEQVLWRDSDNDSYQSVHL
;
A
#
# COMPACT_ATOMS: atom_id res chain seq x y z
N GLN A 1 -22.08 20.19 -3.63
CA GLN A 1 -21.40 18.91 -3.34
C GLN A 1 -19.93 19.10 -3.65
N LYS A 2 -19.01 18.91 -2.69
CA LYS A 2 -17.59 18.79 -3.03
C LYS A 2 -17.48 17.52 -3.89
N ASN A 3 -17.04 17.66 -5.13
CA ASN A 3 -16.79 16.54 -6.02
C ASN A 3 -15.43 15.93 -5.62
N SER A 4 -15.35 15.32 -4.44
CA SER A 4 -14.14 14.60 -4.04
C SER A 4 -14.09 13.28 -4.78
N LEU A 5 -12.96 13.01 -5.44
CA LEU A 5 -12.72 11.73 -6.10
C LEU A 5 -12.73 10.62 -5.03
N ALA A 6 -13.43 9.52 -5.31
CA ALA A 6 -13.38 8.35 -4.45
C ALA A 6 -11.94 7.80 -4.42
N PRO A 7 -11.39 7.42 -3.26
CA PRO A 7 -10.03 6.89 -3.19
C PRO A 7 -9.94 5.59 -3.97
N ALA A 8 -8.91 5.49 -4.81
CA ALA A 8 -8.65 4.34 -5.66
C ALA A 8 -7.44 3.54 -5.17
N LEU A 9 -7.42 2.25 -5.53
CA LEU A 9 -6.29 1.35 -5.32
C LEU A 9 -5.86 0.79 -6.67
N SER A 10 -4.55 0.63 -6.87
CA SER A 10 -3.98 0.01 -8.06
C SER A 10 -3.18 -1.24 -7.70
N PHE A 11 -3.10 -2.18 -8.64
CA PHE A 11 -2.42 -3.45 -8.45
C PHE A 11 -1.50 -3.69 -9.64
N PHE A 12 -0.20 -3.82 -9.37
CA PHE A 12 0.80 -4.17 -10.37
C PHE A 12 1.51 -5.45 -9.94
N HIS A 13 1.76 -6.32 -10.91
CA HIS A 13 2.60 -7.49 -10.62
C HIS A 13 4.07 -7.07 -10.47
N ILE A 14 4.59 -6.26 -11.40
CA ILE A 14 5.98 -5.77 -11.40
C ILE A 14 6.00 -4.32 -10.89
N PRO A 15 6.92 -3.96 -9.97
CA PRO A 15 7.06 -2.60 -9.47
C PRO A 15 7.55 -1.63 -10.54
N ASN A 16 7.12 -0.38 -10.44
CA ASN A 16 7.68 0.73 -11.19
C ASN A 16 9.08 1.10 -10.65
N PRO A 17 9.97 1.69 -11.48
CA PRO A 17 11.36 1.93 -11.10
C PRO A 17 11.56 2.77 -9.83
N GLU A 18 10.64 3.68 -9.55
CA GLU A 18 10.67 4.60 -8.41
C GLU A 18 10.44 3.91 -7.07
N VAL A 19 9.92 2.68 -7.04
CA VAL A 19 9.78 1.88 -5.81
C VAL A 19 11.13 1.65 -5.13
N ARG A 20 12.24 1.67 -5.88
CA ARG A 20 13.59 1.61 -5.31
C ARG A 20 13.93 2.78 -4.39
N GLU A 21 13.32 3.95 -4.62
CA GLU A 21 13.58 5.14 -3.81
C GLU A 21 13.07 5.00 -2.38
N LEU A 22 12.09 4.12 -2.15
CA LEU A 22 11.56 3.83 -0.81
C LEU A 22 12.62 3.25 0.15
N TRP A 23 13.75 2.77 -0.36
CA TRP A 23 14.86 2.33 0.48
C TRP A 23 15.43 3.48 1.32
N TYR A 24 15.31 4.72 0.83
CA TYR A 24 15.84 5.92 1.48
C TYR A 24 14.79 6.72 2.26
N THR A 25 13.57 6.17 2.41
CA THR A 25 12.46 6.84 3.09
C THR A 25 12.00 6.02 4.30
N ASP A 26 11.02 6.55 5.04
CA ASP A 26 10.31 5.75 6.03
C ASP A 26 9.41 4.72 5.31
N PHE A 27 9.48 3.48 5.78
CA PHE A 27 8.62 2.38 5.35
C PHE A 27 8.36 1.43 6.53
N LYS A 28 7.35 0.57 6.43
CA LYS A 28 7.17 -0.58 7.34
C LYS A 28 7.34 -1.90 6.62
N GLY A 29 7.90 -2.88 7.32
CA GLY A 29 8.27 -4.19 6.77
C GLY A 29 9.76 -4.24 6.43
N GLU A 30 10.14 -5.15 5.57
CA GLU A 30 11.55 -5.44 5.29
C GLU A 30 11.81 -5.60 3.78
N TYR A 31 13.01 -5.13 3.39
CA TYR A 31 13.63 -5.52 2.13
C TYR A 31 14.45 -6.77 2.37
N GLN A 32 14.18 -7.80 1.57
CA GLN A 32 14.90 -9.07 1.63
C GLN A 32 15.56 -9.42 0.30
N GLU A 33 15.29 -8.64 -0.74
CA GLU A 33 15.93 -8.71 -2.04
C GLU A 33 15.89 -7.36 -2.75
N GLY A 34 16.63 -7.24 -3.85
CA GLY A 34 16.53 -6.05 -4.71
C GLY A 34 15.15 -5.94 -5.33
N VAL A 35 14.65 -4.72 -5.49
CA VAL A 35 13.38 -4.44 -6.19
C VAL A 35 13.54 -4.78 -7.67
N ALA A 36 12.89 -5.85 -8.14
CA ALA A 36 12.94 -6.24 -9.55
C ALA A 36 11.89 -5.44 -10.37
N CYS A 37 12.20 -4.17 -10.61
CA CYS A 37 11.36 -3.25 -11.37
C CYS A 37 11.59 -3.33 -12.89
N SER A 38 10.68 -2.69 -13.63
CA SER A 38 10.91 -2.36 -15.04
C SER A 38 12.25 -1.63 -15.23
N LEU A 39 12.91 -1.86 -16.37
CA LEU A 39 14.11 -1.10 -16.77
C LEU A 39 13.76 0.30 -17.29
N ILE A 40 12.53 0.50 -17.72
CA ILE A 40 12.05 1.76 -18.31
C ILE A 40 11.12 2.43 -17.31
N ASN A 41 11.39 3.71 -17.04
CA ASN A 41 10.43 4.59 -16.38
C ASN A 41 9.50 5.21 -17.43
N SER A 42 8.23 4.79 -17.43
CA SER A 42 7.19 5.30 -18.34
C SER A 42 6.35 6.44 -17.73
N GLY A 43 6.69 6.94 -16.55
CA GLY A 43 5.95 8.01 -15.86
C GLY A 43 4.70 7.52 -15.12
N VAL A 44 4.68 6.25 -14.68
CA VAL A 44 3.53 5.69 -13.94
C VAL A 44 3.31 6.45 -12.63
N LEU A 45 4.35 6.68 -11.84
CA LEU A 45 4.22 7.40 -10.57
C LEU A 45 3.66 8.81 -10.80
N ASP A 46 4.26 9.57 -11.71
CA ASP A 46 3.81 10.94 -12.03
C ASP A 46 2.35 10.97 -12.50
N THR A 47 1.94 9.98 -13.29
CA THR A 47 0.54 9.85 -13.74
C THR A 47 -0.39 9.59 -12.56
N LEU A 48 -0.07 8.63 -11.68
CA LEU A 48 -0.90 8.31 -10.52
C LEU A 48 -1.00 9.49 -9.55
N VAL A 49 0.10 10.22 -9.34
CA VAL A 49 0.13 11.45 -8.54
C VAL A 49 -0.76 12.52 -9.18
N SER A 50 -0.67 12.72 -10.50
CA SER A 50 -1.50 13.68 -11.23
C SER A 50 -2.99 13.34 -11.21
N MET A 51 -3.36 12.05 -11.16
CA MET A 51 -4.76 11.64 -11.03
C MET A 51 -5.34 12.01 -9.66
N GLY A 52 -4.53 11.91 -8.60
CA GLY A 52 -4.86 12.41 -7.27
C GLY A 52 -5.89 11.59 -6.48
N ASP A 53 -6.48 10.54 -7.05
CA ASP A 53 -7.44 9.65 -6.42
C ASP A 53 -6.81 8.34 -5.91
N VAL A 54 -5.73 7.86 -6.53
CA VAL A 54 -5.03 6.64 -6.09
C VAL A 54 -4.30 6.87 -4.76
N LYS A 55 -4.60 6.03 -3.76
CA LYS A 55 -4.02 6.13 -2.40
C LYS A 55 -3.09 4.97 -2.05
N GLY A 56 -3.22 3.86 -2.76
CA GLY A 56 -2.39 2.68 -2.55
C GLY A 56 -2.16 1.92 -3.84
N VAL A 57 -0.94 1.44 -4.01
CA VAL A 57 -0.45 0.62 -5.10
C VAL A 57 0.10 -0.66 -4.48
N PHE A 58 -0.45 -1.81 -4.88
CA PHE A 58 -0.05 -3.10 -4.35
C PHE A 58 0.80 -3.85 -5.37
N LEU A 59 1.92 -4.37 -4.90
CA LEU A 59 3.01 -4.90 -5.71
C LEU A 59 3.23 -6.39 -5.45
N GLY A 60 3.76 -7.08 -6.47
CA GLY A 60 4.18 -8.48 -6.39
C GLY A 60 5.57 -8.67 -6.99
N HIS A 61 5.75 -9.80 -7.69
CA HIS A 61 6.98 -10.23 -8.38
C HIS A 61 8.16 -10.60 -7.46
N ASP A 62 8.50 -9.73 -6.51
CA ASP A 62 9.48 -10.01 -5.47
C ASP A 62 8.78 -10.80 -4.36
N HIS A 63 9.29 -11.99 -4.03
CA HIS A 63 8.63 -12.90 -3.08
C HIS A 63 9.16 -12.78 -1.65
N LEU A 64 10.27 -12.09 -1.46
CA LEU A 64 10.88 -11.86 -0.15
C LEU A 64 10.62 -10.44 0.34
N ASN A 65 10.53 -9.46 -0.57
CA ASN A 65 10.16 -8.08 -0.21
C ASN A 65 8.72 -8.02 0.32
N ASP A 66 8.53 -7.32 1.44
CA ASP A 66 7.21 -7.16 2.06
C ASP A 66 6.94 -5.76 2.61
N PHE A 67 7.82 -4.81 2.28
CA PHE A 67 7.73 -3.43 2.73
C PHE A 67 6.54 -2.67 2.13
N CYS A 68 6.17 -1.59 2.80
CA CYS A 68 5.11 -0.67 2.41
C CYS A 68 5.53 0.74 2.82
N GLY A 69 5.62 1.64 1.84
CA GLY A 69 6.12 2.99 2.05
C GLY A 69 5.38 4.01 1.18
N ASN A 70 5.59 5.30 1.44
CA ASN A 70 4.88 6.38 0.76
C ASN A 70 5.80 7.11 -0.22
N LEU A 71 5.38 7.20 -1.48
CA LEU A 71 5.99 8.07 -2.49
C LEU A 71 4.96 9.09 -2.95
N ASN A 72 5.24 10.38 -2.76
CA ASN A 72 4.43 11.50 -3.24
C ASN A 72 2.94 11.41 -2.87
N GLY A 73 2.63 10.92 -1.67
CA GLY A 73 1.26 10.79 -1.16
C GLY A 73 0.56 9.48 -1.55
N ILE A 74 1.25 8.56 -2.21
CA ILE A 74 0.74 7.24 -2.61
C ILE A 74 1.53 6.14 -1.90
N TRP A 75 0.83 5.19 -1.31
CA TRP A 75 1.46 4.05 -0.65
C TRP A 75 1.79 2.94 -1.65
N PHE A 76 3.01 2.41 -1.64
CA PHE A 76 3.44 1.27 -2.45
C PHE A 76 3.77 0.11 -1.53
N CYS A 77 3.05 -1.00 -1.65
CA CYS A 77 3.07 -2.08 -0.64
C CYS A 77 3.15 -3.46 -1.28
N TYR A 78 4.19 -4.22 -0.93
CA TYR A 78 4.39 -5.58 -1.41
C TYR A 78 3.45 -6.59 -0.74
N GLY A 79 3.00 -7.58 -1.52
CA GLY A 79 2.15 -8.68 -1.02
C GLY A 79 2.87 -9.66 -0.08
N GLY A 80 4.21 -9.75 -0.11
CA GLY A 80 5.00 -10.57 0.81
C GLY A 80 5.13 -12.06 0.44
N GLY A 81 4.84 -12.45 -0.80
CA GLY A 81 5.08 -13.81 -1.30
C GLY A 81 4.23 -14.90 -0.60
N PHE A 82 3.02 -15.14 -1.11
CA PHE A 82 2.06 -16.08 -0.51
C PHE A 82 2.28 -17.57 -0.87
N GLY A 83 2.73 -17.86 -2.10
CA GLY A 83 2.70 -19.22 -2.64
C GLY A 83 3.91 -20.10 -2.27
N TYR A 84 3.66 -21.37 -1.98
CA TYR A 84 4.72 -22.36 -1.67
C TYR A 84 5.43 -22.96 -2.89
N HIS A 85 4.86 -22.84 -4.08
CA HIS A 85 5.52 -23.27 -5.34
C HIS A 85 6.43 -22.20 -5.95
N ALA A 86 6.69 -21.13 -5.20
CA ALA A 86 7.56 -20.04 -5.60
C ALA A 86 8.80 -19.99 -4.71
N TYR A 87 9.86 -19.28 -5.13
CA TYR A 87 11.04 -19.13 -4.29
C TYR A 87 10.71 -18.44 -2.94
N GLY A 88 11.55 -18.69 -1.95
CA GLY A 88 11.38 -18.23 -0.58
C GLY A 88 12.71 -18.24 0.17
N ARG A 89 12.67 -17.90 1.46
CA ARG A 89 13.87 -17.84 2.31
C ARG A 89 13.63 -18.66 3.59
N PRO A 90 14.62 -19.46 4.05
CA PRO A 90 14.51 -20.14 5.34
C PRO A 90 14.26 -19.14 6.47
N HIS A 91 13.40 -19.50 7.43
CA HIS A 91 12.99 -18.63 8.55
C HIS A 91 12.30 -17.31 8.11
N TRP A 92 11.72 -17.30 6.91
CA TRP A 92 10.90 -16.21 6.38
C TRP A 92 9.50 -16.76 6.10
N PRO A 93 8.55 -16.69 7.06
CA PRO A 93 7.21 -17.26 6.90
C PRO A 93 6.50 -16.69 5.66
N ARG A 94 5.69 -17.47 4.95
CA ARG A 94 4.83 -16.89 3.91
C ARG A 94 3.91 -15.85 4.53
N ARG A 95 3.38 -14.92 3.73
CA ARG A 95 2.37 -13.98 4.23
C ARG A 95 1.44 -13.49 3.14
N ALA A 96 0.29 -13.02 3.59
CA ALA A 96 -0.67 -12.31 2.78
C ALA A 96 -0.80 -10.88 3.29
N ARG A 97 -0.83 -9.91 2.37
CA ARG A 97 -1.24 -8.55 2.70
C ARG A 97 -2.75 -8.45 2.64
N VAL A 98 -3.36 -8.04 3.75
CA VAL A 98 -4.78 -7.74 3.83
C VAL A 98 -4.99 -6.26 3.56
N ILE A 99 -6.02 -5.96 2.76
CA ILE A 99 -6.49 -4.61 2.50
C ILE A 99 -7.88 -4.52 3.10
N TYR A 100 -8.08 -3.58 4.00
CA TYR A 100 -9.34 -3.39 4.71
C TYR A 100 -9.85 -1.99 4.47
N THR A 101 -11.09 -1.91 4.01
CA THR A 101 -11.77 -0.65 3.72
C THR A 101 -13.00 -0.51 4.60
N GLN A 102 -13.15 0.67 5.20
CA GLN A 102 -14.34 1.04 5.95
C GLN A 102 -15.17 2.01 5.11
N LEU A 103 -16.48 1.82 5.10
CA LEU A 103 -17.42 2.73 4.44
C LEU A 103 -18.17 3.54 5.49
N LYS A 104 -18.38 4.83 5.23
CA LYS A 104 -19.19 5.69 6.09
C LYS A 104 -20.63 5.16 6.12
N LYS A 105 -21.22 5.04 7.31
CA LYS A 105 -22.60 4.58 7.49
C LYS A 105 -23.57 5.77 7.41
N GLY A 106 -24.41 5.81 6.39
CA GLY A 106 -25.54 6.75 6.31
C GLY A 106 -26.78 6.23 7.03
N GLN A 107 -27.83 7.06 7.10
CA GLN A 107 -29.08 6.72 7.78
C GLN A 107 -29.82 5.52 7.17
N ARG A 108 -29.72 5.33 5.85
CA ARG A 108 -30.42 4.28 5.09
C ARG A 108 -29.53 3.53 4.10
N SER A 109 -28.28 3.94 3.92
CA SER A 109 -27.33 3.34 2.97
C SER A 109 -25.89 3.59 3.40
N TRP A 110 -24.96 2.79 2.87
CA TRP A 110 -23.53 3.12 2.92
C TRP A 110 -23.23 4.35 2.06
N MET A 111 -22.24 5.13 2.47
CA MET A 111 -21.70 6.29 1.76
C MET A 111 -20.30 5.96 1.23
N GLY A 112 -19.46 6.97 0.98
CA GLY A 112 -18.09 6.81 0.51
C GLY A 112 -17.18 6.06 1.48
N VAL A 113 -15.98 5.75 1.00
CA VAL A 113 -14.91 5.16 1.81
C VAL A 113 -14.54 6.12 2.93
N GLU A 114 -14.49 5.61 4.16
CA GLU A 114 -14.06 6.32 5.37
C GLU A 114 -12.57 6.14 5.63
N SER A 115 -12.07 4.91 5.46
CA SER A 115 -10.64 4.62 5.65
C SER A 115 -10.19 3.42 4.84
N ILE A 116 -8.89 3.42 4.51
CA ILE A 116 -8.18 2.31 3.90
C ILE A 116 -7.01 1.97 4.80
N GLN A 117 -6.94 0.71 5.22
CA GLN A 117 -5.90 0.18 6.08
C GLN A 117 -5.33 -1.11 5.50
N THR A 118 -4.12 -1.46 5.89
CA THR A 118 -3.47 -2.71 5.48
C THR A 118 -2.62 -3.27 6.60
N TRP A 119 -2.49 -4.59 6.61
CA TRP A 119 -1.58 -5.33 7.48
C TRP A 119 -1.12 -6.59 6.76
N LYS A 120 -0.15 -7.29 7.33
CA LYS A 120 0.26 -8.63 6.87
C LYS A 120 -0.25 -9.68 7.84
N LEU A 121 -0.67 -10.82 7.32
CA LEU A 121 -0.90 -12.04 8.07
C LEU A 121 0.22 -13.02 7.72
N LEU A 122 1.02 -13.39 8.71
CA LEU A 122 2.04 -14.42 8.54
C LEU A 122 1.39 -15.80 8.44
N ASP A 123 2.01 -16.69 7.68
CA ASP A 123 1.72 -18.11 7.69
C ASP A 123 2.61 -18.78 8.76
N ASP A 124 2.32 -18.42 10.00
CA ASP A 124 2.85 -19.05 11.21
C ASP A 124 1.69 -19.74 11.96
N GLU A 125 1.99 -20.38 13.09
CA GLU A 125 0.99 -21.12 13.88
C GLU A 125 -0.19 -20.26 14.34
N ASN A 126 -0.01 -18.93 14.46
CA ASN A 126 -1.01 -18.01 15.01
C ASN A 126 -1.66 -17.11 13.96
N LEU A 127 -1.27 -17.25 12.68
CA LEU A 127 -1.59 -16.30 11.62
C LEU A 127 -1.30 -14.85 12.03
N SER A 128 -0.12 -14.61 12.58
CA SER A 128 0.22 -13.35 13.25
C SER A 128 -0.04 -12.13 12.37
N LYS A 129 -0.83 -11.18 12.89
CA LYS A 129 -1.05 -9.87 12.28
C LYS A 129 0.10 -8.94 12.62
N ILE A 130 0.78 -8.42 11.59
CA ILE A 130 1.92 -7.51 11.74
C ILE A 130 1.80 -6.29 10.80
N ASP A 131 2.59 -5.25 11.10
CA ASP A 131 2.79 -4.05 10.27
C ASP A 131 1.50 -3.38 9.78
N GLU A 132 0.55 -3.22 10.70
CA GLU A 132 -0.68 -2.49 10.46
C GLU A 132 -0.42 -1.02 10.15
N GLN A 133 -1.08 -0.52 9.11
CA GLN A 133 -0.89 0.80 8.53
C GLN A 133 -2.21 1.36 8.02
N VAL A 134 -2.37 2.67 8.17
CA VAL A 134 -3.48 3.42 7.58
C VAL A 134 -2.96 4.08 6.31
N LEU A 135 -3.52 3.72 5.17
CA LEU A 135 -3.11 4.28 3.87
C LEU A 135 -3.82 5.59 3.58
N TRP A 136 -5.10 5.69 3.98
CA TRP A 136 -5.92 6.86 3.73
C TRP A 136 -7.11 6.94 4.70
N ARG A 137 -7.54 8.15 5.02
CA ARG A 137 -8.78 8.44 5.75
C ARG A 137 -9.51 9.60 5.09
N ASP A 138 -10.83 9.53 5.09
CA ASP A 138 -11.68 10.61 4.61
C ASP A 138 -11.69 11.73 5.64
N SER A 139 -10.93 12.79 5.35
CA SER A 139 -10.80 13.95 6.21
C SER A 139 -12.02 14.87 6.07
N ASP A 140 -13.13 14.52 6.73
CA ASP A 140 -14.19 15.50 7.02
C ASP A 140 -13.81 16.47 8.18
N ASN A 141 -12.56 16.42 8.68
CA ASN A 141 -12.11 17.20 9.85
C ASN A 141 -10.68 17.78 9.80
N ASP A 142 -9.93 17.74 8.69
CA ASP A 142 -8.59 18.36 8.62
C ASP A 142 -8.60 19.85 8.22
N SER A 143 -9.58 20.62 8.70
CA SER A 143 -9.52 22.09 8.67
C SER A 143 -8.65 22.68 9.80
N TYR A 144 -7.81 21.89 10.48
CA TYR A 144 -6.97 22.36 11.60
C TYR A 144 -5.51 21.89 11.58
N GLN A 145 -4.93 21.53 10.43
CA GLN A 145 -3.47 21.46 10.29
C GLN A 145 -3.00 22.05 8.96
N SER A 146 -3.23 23.36 8.81
CA SER A 146 -2.43 24.21 7.94
C SER A 146 -2.22 25.56 8.61
N VAL A 147 -1.71 25.53 9.85
CA VAL A 147 -1.04 26.67 10.48
C VAL A 147 0.09 26.12 11.36
N HIS A 148 1.33 26.54 11.09
CA HIS A 148 2.61 26.25 11.77
C HIS A 148 3.23 24.89 11.42
N LEU A 149 4.43 24.76 10.83
CA LEU A 149 5.57 25.66 10.56
C LEU A 149 6.23 25.24 9.23
#